data_AF-A0A7Y4NDW6-F1
#
_entry.id   AF-A0A7Y4NDW6-F1
#
_cell.length_a   1.000
_cell.length_b   1.000
_cell.length_c   1.000
_cell.angle_alpha   90.00
_cell.angle_beta   90.00
_cell.angle_gamma   90.00
#
_symmetry.space_group_name_H-M   'P 1'
#
loop_
_entity.id
_entity.type
_entity.pdbx_description
1 polymer ?
#
loop_
_entity_poly.entity_id
_entity_poly.type
_entity_poly.pdbx_seq_one_letter_code
_entity_poly.pdbx_strand_id
1 'polypeptide(L)'
;MDTPEASVPFRAMLGRSQDWWGRLFLGLVLAGTALFYAVLGAPWSGRQLAPGLSAEKVRSVALGMSEEEVMQRLGMPLAREERRSGRLHWDYAKPVSKVRQYPQVFVSFEAGRVSAVGVELKTFWGADEEVLYLRTAERIIERPDLEDALP
;
A
#
# COMPACT_ATOMS: atom_id res chain seq x y z
N MET A 1 -71.73 -22.66 30.23
CA MET A 1 -71.48 -22.19 28.85
C MET A 1 -70.04 -21.76 28.80
N ASP A 2 -69.24 -22.64 28.23
CA ASP A 2 -67.78 -22.59 28.26
C ASP A 2 -67.24 -21.58 27.24
N THR A 3 -66.29 -20.76 27.67
CA THR A 3 -65.56 -19.80 26.84
C THR A 3 -64.35 -20.52 26.24
N PRO A 4 -64.17 -20.58 24.91
CA PRO A 4 -63.00 -21.24 24.36
C PRO A 4 -61.78 -20.33 24.41
N GLU A 5 -60.74 -20.81 25.10
CA GLU A 5 -59.38 -20.28 25.07
C GLU A 5 -58.82 -20.32 23.64
N ALA A 6 -58.73 -19.17 22.99
CA ALA A 6 -58.04 -19.01 21.71
C ALA A 6 -56.91 -17.97 21.86
N SER A 7 -55.74 -18.39 22.34
CA SER A 7 -54.57 -17.49 22.39
C SER A 7 -53.19 -18.15 22.33
N VAL A 8 -53.09 -19.39 21.82
CA VAL A 8 -51.80 -20.11 21.75
C VAL A 8 -51.13 -20.14 20.35
N PRO A 9 -51.81 -20.13 19.19
CA PRO A 9 -51.10 -20.36 17.92
C PRO A 9 -50.34 -19.14 17.38
N PHE A 10 -50.72 -17.91 17.77
CA PHE A 10 -50.11 -16.69 17.22
C PHE A 10 -48.68 -16.43 17.73
N ARG A 11 -48.39 -16.79 18.99
CA ARG A 11 -47.08 -16.53 19.62
C ARG A 11 -45.99 -17.46 19.09
N ALA A 12 -46.34 -18.71 18.79
CA ALA A 12 -45.42 -19.70 18.23
C ALA A 12 -45.05 -19.42 16.76
N MET A 13 -45.96 -18.79 15.99
CA MET A 13 -45.74 -18.45 14.59
C MET A 13 -44.82 -17.23 14.42
N LEU A 14 -44.93 -16.25 15.33
CA LEU A 14 -44.08 -15.06 15.37
C LEU A 14 -42.62 -15.38 15.78
N GLY A 15 -42.41 -16.24 16.79
CA GLY A 15 -41.06 -16.63 17.22
C GLY A 15 -40.25 -17.33 16.12
N ARG A 16 -40.90 -18.22 15.35
CA ARG A 16 -40.26 -18.96 14.25
C ARG A 16 -39.83 -18.05 13.09
N SER A 17 -40.58 -16.98 12.83
CA SER A 17 -40.24 -15.98 11.81
C SER A 17 -39.09 -15.08 12.28
N GLN A 18 -39.13 -14.64 13.54
CA GLN A 18 -38.09 -13.76 14.12
C GLN A 18 -36.72 -14.46 14.20
N ASP A 19 -36.69 -15.73 14.58
CA ASP A 19 -35.45 -16.54 14.62
C ASP A 19 -34.87 -16.80 13.21
N TRP A 20 -35.73 -16.93 12.21
CA TRP A 20 -35.32 -17.11 10.81
C TRP A 20 -34.68 -15.84 10.24
N TRP A 21 -35.28 -14.67 10.47
CA TRP A 21 -34.70 -13.37 10.09
C TRP A 21 -33.38 -13.09 10.80
N GLY A 22 -33.28 -13.42 12.09
CA GLY A 22 -32.04 -13.28 12.85
C GLY A 22 -30.90 -14.13 12.27
N ARG A 23 -31.17 -15.38 11.88
CA ARG A 23 -30.19 -16.26 11.23
C ARG A 23 -29.77 -15.76 9.85
N LEU A 24 -30.70 -15.19 9.08
CA LEU A 24 -30.44 -14.66 7.75
C LEU A 24 -29.60 -13.38 7.80
N PHE A 25 -29.91 -12.49 8.74
CA PHE A 25 -29.11 -11.29 9.02
C PHE A 25 -27.72 -11.65 9.52
N LEU A 26 -27.61 -12.59 10.47
CA LEU A 26 -26.32 -13.08 10.96
C LEU A 26 -25.49 -13.70 9.84
N GLY A 27 -26.11 -14.50 8.96
CA GLY A 27 -25.45 -15.06 7.78
C GLY A 27 -24.93 -13.98 6.81
N LEU A 28 -25.71 -12.93 6.57
CA LEU A 28 -25.31 -11.77 5.76
C LEU A 28 -24.17 -10.98 6.39
N VAL A 29 -24.23 -10.72 7.70
CA VAL A 29 -23.15 -10.03 8.43
C VAL A 29 -21.88 -10.86 8.37
N LEU A 30 -21.94 -12.16 8.66
CA LEU A 30 -20.80 -13.06 8.63
C LEU A 30 -20.17 -13.15 7.24
N ALA A 31 -21.00 -13.30 6.19
CA ALA A 31 -20.53 -13.30 4.80
C ALA A 31 -19.92 -11.94 4.40
N GLY A 32 -20.50 -10.83 4.86
CA GLY A 32 -19.98 -9.48 4.65
C GLY A 32 -18.62 -9.27 5.32
N THR A 33 -18.47 -9.69 6.58
CA THR A 33 -17.17 -9.66 7.27
C THR A 33 -16.15 -10.58 6.62
N ALA A 34 -16.54 -11.80 6.24
CA ALA A 34 -15.63 -12.73 5.57
C ALA A 34 -15.15 -12.17 4.22
N LEU A 35 -16.04 -11.53 3.45
CA LEU A 35 -15.69 -10.85 2.21
C LEU A 35 -14.79 -9.63 2.47
N PHE A 36 -15.09 -8.84 3.50
CA PHE A 36 -14.27 -7.70 3.92
C PHE A 36 -12.84 -8.14 4.30
N TYR A 37 -12.68 -9.19 5.10
CA TYR A 37 -11.36 -9.74 5.45
C TYR A 37 -10.69 -10.50 4.31
N ALA A 38 -11.43 -11.15 3.41
CA ALA A 38 -10.84 -11.77 2.23
C ALA A 38 -10.31 -10.72 1.24
N VAL A 39 -10.98 -9.57 1.12
CA VAL A 39 -10.58 -8.48 0.23
C VAL A 39 -9.54 -7.56 0.88
N LEU A 40 -9.62 -7.29 2.18
CA LEU A 40 -8.78 -6.29 2.88
C LEU A 40 -7.80 -6.88 3.91
N GLY A 41 -8.01 -8.13 4.34
CA GLY A 41 -7.27 -8.77 5.43
C GLY A 41 -6.14 -9.71 5.00
N ALA A 42 -6.04 -10.08 3.71
CA ALA A 42 -4.87 -10.80 3.23
C ALA A 42 -3.64 -9.87 3.20
N PRO A 43 -2.44 -10.35 3.52
CA PRO A 43 -1.21 -9.61 3.25
C PRO A 43 -0.99 -9.62 1.73
N TRP A 44 -1.61 -8.66 1.04
CA TRP A 44 -1.37 -8.43 -0.37
C TRP A 44 0.00 -7.77 -0.50
N SER A 45 1.08 -8.52 -0.31
CA SER A 45 2.46 -8.06 -0.45
C SER A 45 2.90 -8.24 -1.89
N GLY A 46 2.68 -7.22 -2.73
CA GLY A 46 3.30 -7.12 -4.04
C GLY A 46 4.37 -6.04 -4.01
N ARG A 47 5.65 -6.42 -4.04
CA ARG A 47 6.75 -5.48 -4.30
C ARG A 47 7.09 -5.58 -5.78
N GLN A 48 6.72 -4.57 -6.57
CA GLN A 48 7.20 -4.45 -7.95
C GLN A 48 8.32 -3.40 -7.99
N LEU A 49 9.49 -3.81 -7.50
CA LEU A 49 10.73 -3.05 -7.52
C LEU A 49 11.52 -3.38 -8.79
N ALA A 50 12.37 -2.46 -9.21
CA ALA A 50 13.34 -2.73 -10.25
C ALA A 50 14.26 -3.90 -9.82
N PRO A 51 14.66 -4.78 -10.75
CA PRO A 51 15.42 -5.97 -10.42
C PRO A 51 16.79 -5.61 -9.79
N GLY A 52 17.10 -6.25 -8.67
CA GLY A 52 18.39 -6.09 -7.99
C GLY A 52 18.55 -4.78 -7.21
N LEU A 53 17.46 -4.07 -6.92
CA LEU A 53 17.45 -2.91 -6.03
C LEU A 53 17.62 -3.35 -4.57
N SER A 54 18.47 -2.67 -3.80
CA SER A 54 18.66 -2.90 -2.35
C SER A 54 18.92 -1.58 -1.63
N ALA A 55 18.74 -1.55 -0.30
CA ALA A 55 19.02 -0.37 0.52
C ALA A 55 20.45 0.15 0.34
N GLU A 56 21.44 -0.76 0.33
CA GLU A 56 22.85 -0.43 0.10
C GLU A 56 23.08 0.28 -1.24
N LYS A 57 22.46 -0.23 -2.32
CA LYS A 57 22.57 0.38 -3.64
C LYS A 57 21.96 1.77 -3.68
N VAL A 58 20.81 1.97 -3.02
CA VAL A 58 20.17 3.30 -2.93
C VAL A 58 21.05 4.28 -2.14
N ARG A 59 21.65 3.84 -1.03
CA ARG A 59 22.62 4.65 -0.26
C ARG A 59 23.87 5.01 -1.06
N SER A 60 24.27 4.12 -1.98
CA SER A 60 25.42 4.38 -2.84
C SER A 60 25.18 5.58 -3.77
N VAL A 61 23.93 5.94 -4.08
CA VAL A 61 23.65 7.12 -4.91
C VAL A 61 23.91 8.40 -4.11
N ALA A 62 24.83 9.23 -4.63
CA ALA A 62 25.14 10.53 -4.07
C ALA A 62 24.56 11.64 -4.93
N LEU A 63 24.39 12.80 -4.29
CA LEU A 63 24.02 14.03 -5.00
C LEU A 63 25.11 14.40 -6.00
N GLY A 64 24.69 14.99 -7.13
CA GLY A 64 25.61 15.41 -8.18
C GLY A 64 25.99 14.33 -9.19
N MET A 65 25.67 13.06 -8.92
CA MET A 65 25.91 11.94 -9.86
C MET A 65 25.16 12.14 -11.18
N SER A 66 25.74 11.66 -12.27
CA SER A 66 25.08 11.69 -13.58
C SER A 66 24.02 10.60 -13.73
N GLU A 67 23.16 10.73 -14.74
CA GLU A 67 22.18 9.69 -15.10
C GLU A 67 22.86 8.33 -15.35
N GLU A 68 24.03 8.30 -15.98
CA GLU A 68 24.78 7.09 -16.29
C GLU A 68 25.35 6.43 -15.04
N GLU A 69 25.89 7.22 -14.11
CA GLU A 69 26.41 6.71 -12.83
C GLU A 69 25.30 6.07 -11.98
N VAL A 70 24.11 6.70 -11.97
CA VAL A 70 22.94 6.14 -11.29
C VAL A 70 22.49 4.85 -11.98
N MET A 71 22.44 4.82 -13.31
CA MET A 71 22.03 3.65 -14.07
C MET A 71 23.02 2.47 -13.92
N GLN A 72 24.31 2.73 -13.75
CA GLN A 72 25.29 1.68 -13.43
C GLN A 72 25.10 1.08 -12.03
N ARG A 73 24.64 1.88 -11.05
CA ARG A 73 24.47 1.45 -9.65
C ARG A 73 23.12 0.79 -9.39
N LEU A 74 22.05 1.44 -9.82
CA LEU A 74 20.67 1.03 -9.57
C LEU A 74 20.05 0.21 -10.71
N GLY A 75 20.64 0.27 -11.90
CA GLY A 75 20.05 -0.30 -13.11
C GLY A 75 19.02 0.63 -13.77
N MET A 76 18.26 0.06 -14.70
CA MET A 76 17.24 0.78 -15.46
C MET A 76 16.02 1.10 -14.56
N PRO A 77 15.55 2.36 -14.53
CA PRO A 77 14.32 2.69 -13.81
C PRO A 77 13.09 2.06 -14.48
N LEU A 78 12.03 1.85 -13.71
CA LEU A 78 10.76 1.33 -14.22
C LEU A 78 9.93 2.40 -14.91
N ALA A 79 10.03 3.64 -14.44
CA ALA A 79 9.40 4.80 -15.06
C ALA A 79 10.35 6.00 -15.06
N ARG A 80 10.28 6.78 -16.14
CA ARG A 80 11.01 8.03 -16.32
C ARG A 80 9.99 9.10 -16.69
N GLU A 81 9.92 10.15 -15.88
CA GLU A 81 9.01 11.28 -16.09
C GLU A 81 9.79 12.59 -16.03
N GLU A 82 9.61 13.44 -17.02
CA GLU A 82 10.11 14.82 -16.98
C GLU A 82 8.99 15.73 -16.48
N ARG A 83 9.19 16.34 -15.32
CA ARG A 83 8.20 17.27 -14.74
C ARG A 83 8.26 18.61 -15.46
N ARG A 84 7.15 19.36 -15.41
CA ARG A 84 7.05 20.72 -15.98
C ARG A 84 8.12 21.71 -15.47
N SER A 85 8.76 21.41 -14.35
CA SER A 85 9.90 22.16 -13.81
C SER A 85 11.23 21.90 -14.55
N GLY A 86 11.25 21.05 -15.57
CA GLY A 86 12.48 20.57 -16.22
C GLY A 86 13.30 19.60 -15.35
N ARG A 87 12.69 19.11 -14.25
CA ARG A 87 13.31 18.10 -13.40
C ARG A 87 12.94 16.73 -13.91
N LEU A 88 13.95 15.88 -14.01
CA LEU A 88 13.77 14.50 -14.43
C LEU A 88 13.57 13.64 -13.18
N HIS A 89 12.53 12.83 -13.17
CA HIS A 89 12.16 11.97 -12.06
C HIS A 89 12.15 10.51 -12.52
N TRP A 90 12.93 9.68 -11.85
CA TRP A 90 13.02 8.26 -12.12
C TRP A 90 12.38 7.50 -10.96
N ASP A 91 11.47 6.59 -11.30
CA ASP A 91 10.84 5.70 -10.34
C ASP A 91 11.32 4.27 -10.56
N TYR A 92 11.80 3.67 -9.48
CA TYR A 92 12.28 2.30 -9.41
C TYR A 92 11.25 1.37 -8.77
N ALA A 93 10.08 1.89 -8.40
CA ALA A 93 8.94 1.13 -7.94
C ALA A 93 7.74 1.37 -8.86
N LYS A 94 6.91 0.35 -9.04
CA LYS A 94 5.59 0.54 -9.66
C LYS A 94 4.53 0.47 -8.56
N PRO A 95 3.57 1.42 -8.52
CA PRO A 95 2.44 1.29 -7.62
C PRO A 95 1.67 0.02 -7.95
N VAL A 96 1.65 -0.91 -7.00
CA VAL A 96 0.92 -2.16 -7.15
C VAL A 96 -0.51 -1.90 -6.70
N SER A 97 -1.45 -2.06 -7.62
CA SER A 97 -2.87 -1.97 -7.28
C SER A 97 -3.17 -3.05 -6.23
N LYS A 98 -3.81 -2.63 -5.14
CA LYS A 98 -4.23 -3.52 -4.06
C LYS A 98 -3.09 -4.04 -3.13
N VAL A 99 -2.03 -3.26 -2.89
CA VAL A 99 -1.06 -3.53 -1.79
C VAL A 99 -1.19 -2.55 -0.59
N ARG A 100 -1.28 -3.08 0.65
CA ARG A 100 -1.48 -2.25 1.87
C ARG A 100 -0.29 -1.31 2.14
N GLN A 101 0.93 -1.79 1.87
CA GLN A 101 2.17 -1.02 2.02
C GLN A 101 3.15 -1.39 0.91
N TYR A 102 3.71 -0.39 0.23
CA TYR A 102 4.74 -0.63 -0.77
C TYR A 102 5.84 0.44 -0.71
N PRO A 103 7.12 0.06 -0.86
CA PRO A 103 8.20 1.01 -0.99
C PRO A 103 8.16 1.67 -2.37
N GLN A 104 8.21 2.99 -2.42
CA GLN A 104 8.51 3.78 -3.60
C GLN A 104 9.96 4.24 -3.51
N VAL A 105 10.75 3.94 -4.54
CA VAL A 105 12.15 4.36 -4.62
C VAL A 105 12.29 5.28 -5.81
N PHE A 106 12.77 6.49 -5.57
CA PHE A 106 12.88 7.50 -6.62
C PHE A 106 14.23 8.21 -6.60
N VAL A 107 14.63 8.66 -7.79
CA VAL A 107 15.77 9.55 -8.00
C VAL A 107 15.28 10.74 -8.80
N SER A 108 15.54 11.95 -8.31
CA SER A 108 15.27 13.19 -9.02
C SER A 108 16.57 13.80 -9.49
N PHE A 109 16.55 14.31 -10.71
CA PHE A 109 17.66 14.99 -11.35
C PHE A 109 17.28 16.44 -11.67
N GLU A 110 18.27 17.30 -11.55
CA GLU A 110 18.21 18.71 -11.92
C GLU A 110 19.47 19.02 -12.72
N ALA A 111 19.30 19.59 -13.91
CA ALA A 111 20.40 19.83 -14.86
C ALA A 111 21.28 18.58 -15.13
N GLY A 112 20.66 17.40 -15.26
CA GLY A 112 21.35 16.14 -15.55
C GLY A 112 22.12 15.54 -14.37
N ARG A 113 21.95 16.07 -13.16
CA ARG A 113 22.61 15.59 -11.94
C ARG A 113 21.61 15.24 -10.86
N VAL A 114 21.91 14.22 -10.06
CA VAL A 114 21.06 13.83 -8.92
C VAL A 114 20.90 15.01 -7.95
N SER A 115 19.67 15.46 -7.77
CA SER A 115 19.29 16.49 -6.80
C SER A 115 18.64 15.90 -5.56
N ALA A 116 17.95 14.76 -5.70
CA ALA A 116 17.37 14.03 -4.58
C ALA A 116 17.33 12.53 -4.87
N VAL A 117 17.51 11.73 -3.83
CA VAL A 117 17.23 10.29 -3.85
C VAL A 117 16.45 9.94 -2.59
N GLY A 118 15.41 9.12 -2.72
CA GLY A 118 14.54 8.82 -1.60
C GLY A 118 13.86 7.46 -1.70
N VAL A 119 13.47 6.97 -0.52
CA VAL A 119 12.65 5.78 -0.32
C VAL A 119 11.50 6.18 0.60
N GLU A 120 10.30 6.05 0.08
CA GLU A 120 9.05 6.34 0.79
C GLU A 120 8.24 5.06 0.91
N LEU A 121 7.76 4.75 2.11
CA LEU A 121 6.80 3.68 2.32
C LEU A 121 5.40 4.25 2.17
N LYS A 122 4.76 3.94 1.04
CA LYS A 122 3.36 4.28 0.81
C LYS A 122 2.49 3.29 1.56
N THR A 123 1.60 3.78 2.41
CA THR A 123 0.65 2.97 3.19
C THR A 123 -0.79 3.30 2.79
N PHE A 124 -1.73 2.40 3.09
CA PHE A 124 -3.16 2.57 2.78
C PHE A 124 -3.44 2.95 1.32
N TRP A 125 -2.90 2.16 0.38
CA TRP A 125 -3.01 2.41 -1.06
C TRP A 125 -2.31 3.71 -1.54
N GLY A 126 -1.37 4.24 -0.77
CA GLY A 126 -0.69 5.52 -1.05
C GLY A 126 -1.46 6.74 -0.56
N ALA A 127 -2.44 6.57 0.32
CA ALA A 127 -3.11 7.69 0.99
C ALA A 127 -2.24 8.32 2.08
N ASP A 128 -1.30 7.56 2.63
CA ASP A 128 -0.34 8.01 3.62
C ASP A 128 1.06 7.54 3.24
N GLU A 129 2.08 8.31 3.65
CA GLU A 129 3.44 8.22 3.14
C GLU A 129 4.44 8.42 4.27
N GLU A 130 5.29 7.44 4.47
CA GLU A 130 6.37 7.52 5.46
C GLU A 130 7.73 7.57 4.76
N VAL A 131 8.48 8.65 4.98
CA VAL A 131 9.83 8.79 4.42
C VAL A 131 10.81 7.93 5.23
N LEU A 132 11.28 6.84 4.63
CA LEU A 132 12.27 5.94 5.22
C LEU A 132 13.70 6.41 4.96
N TYR A 133 13.94 6.92 3.76
CA TYR A 133 15.22 7.49 3.36
C TYR A 133 15.02 8.70 2.47
N LEU A 134 15.76 9.77 2.69
CA LEU A 134 15.77 10.93 1.81
C LEU A 134 17.12 11.61 1.90
N ARG A 135 17.78 11.77 0.76
CA ARG A 135 19.01 12.54 0.65
C ARG A 135 18.81 13.67 -0.35
N THR A 136 18.93 14.88 0.14
CA THR A 136 18.86 16.14 -0.62
C THR A 136 20.04 17.02 -0.23
N ALA A 137 20.26 18.12 -0.95
CA ALA A 137 21.33 19.08 -0.61
C ALA A 137 21.19 19.68 0.80
N GLU A 138 19.95 19.77 1.30
CA GLU A 138 19.61 20.45 2.55
C GLU A 138 19.46 19.48 3.72
N ARG A 139 19.09 18.22 3.45
CA ARG A 139 18.68 17.27 4.49
C ARG A 139 18.98 15.83 4.11
N ILE A 140 19.39 15.06 5.13
CA ILE A 140 19.48 13.60 5.09
C ILE A 140 18.52 13.04 6.15
N ILE A 141 17.66 12.12 5.74
CA ILE A 141 16.75 11.34 6.59
C ILE A 141 17.09 9.88 6.37
N GLU A 142 17.27 9.13 7.44
CA GLU A 142 17.51 7.70 7.39
C GLU A 142 16.84 7.03 8.59
N ARG A 143 15.89 6.14 8.32
CA ARG A 143 15.21 5.31 9.31
C ARG A 143 15.76 3.88 9.28
N PRO A 144 15.82 3.20 10.44
CA PRO A 144 16.28 1.81 10.50
C PRO A 144 15.40 0.85 9.68
N ASP A 145 14.11 1.17 9.54
CA ASP A 145 13.12 0.33 8.83
C ASP A 145 13.34 0.25 7.31
N LEU A 146 14.34 0.96 6.77
CA LEU A 146 14.72 0.91 5.37
C LEU A 146 15.12 -0.52 4.92
N GLU A 147 15.86 -1.24 5.76
CA GLU A 147 16.35 -2.60 5.47
C GLU A 147 15.19 -3.62 5.43
N ASP A 148 14.10 -3.36 6.15
CA ASP A 148 12.92 -4.22 6.13
C ASP A 148 12.05 -3.95 4.89
N ALA A 149 12.11 -2.71 4.37
CA ALA A 149 11.31 -2.26 3.23
C ALA A 149 11.90 -2.68 1.88
N LEU A 150 13.23 -2.75 1.75
CA LEU A 150 13.93 -3.17 0.54
C LEU A 150 14.55 -4.56 0.69
N PRO A 151 14.67 -5.35 -0.38
CA PRO A 151 15.32 -6.66 -0.34
C PRO A 151 16.86 -6.57 -0.30
#